data_AF-A0A7K1TV70-F1
#
_entry.id   AF-A0A7K1TV70-F1
#
_cell.length_a   1.000
_cell.length_b   1.000
_cell.length_c   1.000
_cell.angle_alpha   90.00
_cell.angle_beta   90.00
_cell.angle_gamma   90.00
#
_symmetry.space_group_name_H-M   'P 1'
#
loop_
_entity.id
_entity.type
_entity.pdbx_description
1 polymer ?
#
loop_
_entity_poly.entity_id
_entity_poly.type
_entity_poly.pdbx_seq_one_letter_code
_entity_poly.pdbx_strand_id
1 'polypeptide(L)'
;MSLMPTHSGAPTLPESPPRSHRGRRVAAMAVLGAPLLILGTLAPTATAADSTAADATDGAALLRQIRVATTTTADGPVWSPTATGFASVPTATLPNGTTGGAGGDLVTVDERDELAAAAASADPLTILVDGSIDVGDGSMITVAANKTIIGGAAGGEIVNGGLYVNRVSNVIIRNLTFRDSFIGADWDGKSPENDNDGIRIDTSDHVWVDHNEFTRLGDGQLDVRKDSTAVTASWNYFRDHNKTLGVGWTDNVVTTLTLHHNRFSNVHQRNGSLDNVAAGHVYNNWLSGVSSYGMNSRGEETQLVVEGNVFEHARNPLIGTGSVFQKDNIFEDVWGEAPRDTGPTFDPASYYAYSADAASDVRKLLRKDAGPAIRIADDAERRVTVAQDGTGDYRSIHAAVGAASRSTHTVEIVVQPGTYREVVSIWPDADRLTIRGATGDPADVVITYDKSSSEWPTVNVFADDVTLQSITLENPLAVDPPKQALALRDAGAGTNLENVVVHGDTLVEGEDR
;
A
#
# COMPACT_ATOMS: atom_id res chain seq x y z
N MET A 1 51.79 10.13 20.42
CA MET A 1 52.30 9.24 19.35
C MET A 1 51.13 8.98 18.42
N SER A 2 50.80 9.86 17.46
CA SER A 2 51.41 10.06 16.13
C SER A 2 51.53 8.75 15.32
N LEU A 3 50.63 8.57 14.35
CA LEU A 3 50.96 8.61 12.92
C LEU A 3 49.67 8.54 12.06
N MET A 4 49.51 9.54 11.19
CA MET A 4 48.58 9.56 10.05
C MET A 4 49.05 8.63 8.92
N PRO A 5 48.22 8.42 7.89
CA PRO A 5 48.55 9.02 6.60
C PRO A 5 47.39 9.81 5.94
N THR A 6 47.80 10.68 5.02
CA THR A 6 47.04 11.71 4.30
C THR A 6 46.73 11.35 2.84
N HIS A 7 45.78 12.09 2.27
CA HIS A 7 45.49 12.40 0.85
C HIS A 7 44.64 11.40 0.05
N SER A 8 43.85 11.78 -0.95
CA SER A 8 43.28 13.03 -1.51
C SER A 8 42.74 12.62 -2.88
N GLY A 9 41.55 13.08 -3.31
CA GLY A 9 41.13 12.92 -4.70
C GLY A 9 39.64 13.10 -4.93
N ALA A 10 39.21 14.34 -5.13
CA ALA A 10 37.90 14.68 -5.70
C ALA A 10 37.94 14.54 -7.23
N PRO A 11 36.88 14.06 -7.89
CA PRO A 11 36.79 14.08 -9.35
C PRO A 11 36.24 15.42 -9.87
N THR A 12 36.98 16.02 -10.79
CA THR A 12 36.64 17.25 -11.53
C THR A 12 35.69 16.96 -12.69
N LEU A 13 34.67 17.82 -12.84
CA LEU A 13 33.75 17.89 -13.99
C LEU A 13 34.48 18.27 -15.29
N PRO A 14 34.09 17.75 -16.47
CA PRO A 14 34.56 18.26 -17.74
C PRO A 14 33.78 19.50 -18.21
N GLU A 15 34.53 20.51 -18.64
CA GLU A 15 34.07 21.77 -19.25
C GLU A 15 33.41 21.55 -20.62
N SER A 16 32.32 22.28 -20.87
CA SER A 16 31.66 22.40 -22.18
C SER A 16 32.40 23.39 -23.09
N PRO A 17 32.68 23.08 -24.37
CA PRO A 17 33.22 24.05 -25.33
C PRO A 17 32.13 24.93 -25.99
N PRO A 18 32.50 26.09 -26.55
CA PRO A 18 31.62 27.24 -26.72
C PRO A 18 30.78 27.27 -28.01
N ARG A 19 29.64 27.97 -27.92
CA ARG A 19 28.77 28.36 -29.04
C ARG A 19 29.50 29.23 -30.07
N SER A 20 29.38 28.88 -31.35
CA SER A 20 29.76 29.76 -32.47
C SER A 20 28.53 30.20 -33.27
N HIS A 21 28.23 31.50 -33.25
CA HIS A 21 27.38 32.15 -34.23
C HIS A 21 28.18 32.50 -35.49
N ARG A 22 27.72 32.05 -36.67
CA ARG A 22 27.98 32.72 -37.95
C ARG A 22 26.76 32.59 -38.85
N GLY A 23 26.21 33.73 -39.27
CA GLY A 23 25.29 33.81 -40.40
C GLY A 23 26.04 34.10 -41.70
N ARG A 24 25.51 33.61 -42.84
CA ARG A 24 25.11 34.41 -44.01
C ARG A 24 24.81 33.55 -45.25
N ARG A 25 23.67 33.88 -45.86
CA ARG A 25 23.35 34.04 -47.30
C ARG A 25 23.19 32.81 -48.22
N VAL A 26 21.92 32.62 -48.60
CA VAL A 26 21.33 32.57 -49.97
C VAL A 26 22.18 31.97 -51.09
N ALA A 27 21.67 30.86 -51.66
CA ALA A 27 21.72 30.59 -53.09
C ALA A 27 20.44 29.85 -53.52
N ALA A 28 19.79 30.38 -54.54
CA ALA A 28 18.61 29.81 -55.18
C ALA A 28 19.01 28.64 -56.10
N MET A 29 18.21 27.59 -56.12
CA MET A 29 18.13 26.67 -57.26
C MET A 29 16.69 26.21 -57.43
N ALA A 30 16.11 26.59 -58.57
CA ALA A 30 14.85 26.09 -59.09
C ALA A 30 15.15 24.96 -60.06
N VAL A 31 14.56 23.78 -59.89
CA VAL A 31 14.39 22.77 -60.96
C VAL A 31 13.11 21.95 -60.70
N LEU A 32 12.14 22.21 -61.58
CA LEU A 32 11.17 21.30 -62.23
C LEU A 32 10.39 20.25 -61.42
N GLY A 33 9.06 20.41 -61.50
CA GLY A 33 8.07 19.48 -60.98
C GLY A 33 7.90 18.20 -61.80
N ALA A 34 7.37 17.19 -61.11
CA ALA A 34 6.79 15.97 -61.67
C ALA A 34 5.49 15.66 -60.90
N PRO A 35 4.47 15.09 -61.55
CA PRO A 35 3.12 15.06 -61.02
C PRO A 35 2.92 14.01 -59.92
N LEU A 36 2.11 14.42 -58.97
CA LEU A 36 1.50 13.65 -57.89
C LEU A 36 0.76 12.42 -58.45
N LEU A 37 1.20 11.22 -58.07
CA LEU A 37 0.36 10.02 -58.09
C LEU A 37 -0.01 9.69 -56.64
N ILE A 38 -1.18 10.15 -56.20
CA ILE A 38 -1.75 9.72 -54.93
C ILE A 38 -2.35 8.33 -55.19
N LEU A 39 -1.60 7.29 -54.84
CA LEU A 39 -2.15 5.95 -54.67
C LEU A 39 -2.89 5.95 -53.33
N GLY A 40 -4.21 6.10 -53.39
CA GLY A 40 -5.08 5.97 -52.23
C GLY A 40 -5.10 4.53 -51.75
N THR A 41 -4.16 4.14 -50.89
CA THR A 41 -4.36 3.00 -50.00
C THR A 41 -5.28 3.47 -48.89
N LEU A 42 -6.55 3.05 -48.96
CA LEU A 42 -7.46 3.07 -47.81
C LEU A 42 -6.85 2.14 -46.75
N ALA A 43 -5.96 2.67 -45.92
CA ALA A 43 -5.70 2.08 -44.62
C ALA A 43 -6.97 2.26 -43.79
N PRO A 44 -7.49 1.23 -43.12
CA PRO A 44 -8.59 1.43 -42.20
C PRO A 44 -8.08 2.32 -41.08
N THR A 45 -8.55 3.57 -41.06
CA THR A 45 -8.42 4.42 -39.89
C THR A 45 -9.37 3.84 -38.84
N ALA A 46 -8.91 2.85 -38.07
CA ALA A 46 -9.46 2.64 -36.75
C ALA A 46 -9.25 3.97 -36.01
N THR A 47 -10.34 4.69 -35.81
CA THR A 47 -10.28 5.99 -35.13
C THR A 47 -10.00 5.72 -33.65
N ALA A 48 -9.40 6.67 -32.91
CA ALA A 48 -9.12 6.49 -31.47
C ALA A 48 -10.40 6.09 -30.66
N ALA A 49 -11.59 6.45 -31.17
CA ALA A 49 -12.88 6.06 -30.60
C ALA A 49 -13.21 4.55 -30.75
N ASP A 50 -12.62 3.86 -31.73
CA ASP A 50 -12.81 2.42 -31.96
C ASP A 50 -11.89 1.61 -31.02
N SER A 51 -10.67 2.11 -30.76
CA SER A 51 -9.75 1.51 -29.78
C SER A 51 -10.20 1.69 -28.32
N THR A 52 -10.76 2.85 -27.95
CA THR A 52 -11.31 3.05 -26.58
C THR A 52 -12.46 2.09 -26.30
N ALA A 53 -13.33 1.87 -27.29
CA ALA A 53 -14.44 0.94 -27.19
C ALA A 53 -13.96 -0.52 -27.07
N ALA A 54 -12.88 -0.89 -27.77
CA ALA A 54 -12.29 -2.22 -27.69
C ALA A 54 -11.69 -2.52 -26.30
N ASP A 55 -10.87 -1.61 -25.75
CA ASP A 55 -10.24 -1.82 -24.43
C ASP A 55 -11.29 -1.90 -23.30
N ALA A 56 -12.30 -1.05 -23.35
CA ALA A 56 -13.43 -1.11 -22.41
C ALA A 56 -14.23 -2.42 -22.57
N THR A 57 -14.30 -2.97 -23.78
CA THR A 57 -14.95 -4.25 -24.05
C THR A 57 -14.17 -5.42 -23.46
N ASP A 58 -12.84 -5.41 -23.59
CA ASP A 58 -11.93 -6.41 -23.00
C ASP A 58 -12.02 -6.38 -21.48
N GLY A 59 -11.91 -5.20 -20.87
CA GLY A 59 -12.11 -5.02 -19.44
C GLY A 59 -13.46 -5.55 -18.96
N ALA A 60 -14.55 -5.20 -19.65
CA ALA A 60 -15.88 -5.72 -19.33
C ALA A 60 -15.99 -7.25 -19.51
N ALA A 61 -15.26 -7.85 -20.45
CA ALA A 61 -15.19 -9.30 -20.61
C ALA A 61 -14.48 -9.97 -19.43
N LEU A 62 -13.37 -9.39 -18.96
CA LEU A 62 -12.66 -9.87 -17.78
C LEU A 62 -13.53 -9.81 -16.53
N LEU A 63 -14.27 -8.72 -16.31
CA LEU A 63 -15.19 -8.61 -15.17
C LEU A 63 -16.29 -9.70 -15.20
N ARG A 64 -16.80 -10.06 -16.39
CA ARG A 64 -17.73 -11.19 -16.53
C ARG A 64 -17.07 -12.53 -16.20
N GLN A 65 -15.80 -12.70 -16.58
CA GLN A 65 -15.03 -13.92 -16.31
C GLN A 65 -14.81 -14.14 -14.81
N ILE A 66 -14.50 -13.09 -14.06
CA ILE A 66 -14.32 -13.15 -12.60
C ILE A 66 -15.64 -13.04 -11.80
N ARG A 67 -16.78 -12.89 -12.49
CA ARG A 67 -18.14 -12.92 -11.93
C ARG A 67 -18.41 -11.86 -10.85
N VAL A 68 -17.79 -10.70 -10.97
CA VAL A 68 -18.01 -9.60 -10.03
C VAL A 68 -19.37 -8.92 -10.27
N ALA A 69 -19.91 -8.33 -9.21
CA ALA A 69 -21.19 -7.65 -9.26
C ALA A 69 -21.08 -6.35 -10.08
N THR A 70 -22.15 -6.02 -10.81
CA THR A 70 -22.29 -4.72 -11.47
C THR A 70 -22.92 -3.73 -10.49
N THR A 71 -22.07 -3.09 -9.68
CA THR A 71 -22.46 -2.06 -8.71
C THR A 71 -21.82 -0.71 -9.06
N THR A 72 -22.51 0.37 -8.71
CA THR A 72 -22.06 1.74 -8.97
C THR A 72 -22.16 2.60 -7.72
N THR A 73 -21.27 3.57 -7.60
CA THR A 73 -21.30 4.65 -6.62
C THR A 73 -21.44 6.00 -7.34
N ALA A 74 -21.27 7.13 -6.64
CA ALA A 74 -21.22 8.43 -7.30
C ALA A 74 -20.00 8.54 -8.24
N ASP A 75 -18.89 7.88 -7.90
CA ASP A 75 -17.63 7.89 -8.68
C ASP A 75 -17.66 6.96 -9.91
N GLY A 76 -18.74 6.21 -10.12
CA GLY A 76 -18.91 5.28 -11.23
C GLY A 76 -18.97 3.81 -10.82
N PRO A 77 -18.63 2.86 -11.70
CA PRO A 77 -18.63 1.45 -11.36
C PRO A 77 -17.60 1.13 -10.26
N VAL A 78 -18.01 0.36 -9.25
CA VAL A 78 -17.09 -0.18 -8.23
C VAL A 78 -16.01 -1.01 -8.95
N TRP A 79 -16.44 -2.02 -9.70
CA TRP A 79 -15.58 -2.78 -10.61
C TRP A 79 -15.53 -2.09 -11.97
N SER A 80 -14.60 -1.16 -12.15
CA SER A 80 -14.43 -0.44 -13.42
C SER A 80 -13.80 -1.35 -14.49
N PRO A 81 -14.29 -1.32 -15.76
CA PRO A 81 -13.65 -2.02 -16.88
C PRO A 81 -12.40 -1.28 -17.39
N THR A 82 -12.23 0.00 -17.08
CA THR A 82 -11.09 0.83 -17.50
C THR A 82 -10.44 1.49 -16.29
N ALA A 83 -9.16 1.82 -16.39
CA ALA A 83 -8.45 2.51 -15.31
C ALA A 83 -9.12 3.86 -14.96
N THR A 84 -8.99 4.23 -13.69
CA THR A 84 -9.46 5.51 -13.13
C THR A 84 -8.27 6.35 -12.67
N GLY A 85 -8.51 7.60 -12.26
CA GLY A 85 -7.47 8.45 -11.69
C GLY A 85 -6.32 8.77 -12.65
N PHE A 86 -5.13 8.97 -12.12
CA PHE A 86 -3.96 9.29 -12.94
C PHE A 86 -3.56 8.16 -13.89
N ALA A 87 -3.83 6.89 -13.55
CA ALA A 87 -3.62 5.76 -14.46
C ALA A 87 -4.51 5.82 -15.71
N SER A 88 -5.61 6.57 -15.71
CA SER A 88 -6.49 6.74 -16.88
C SER A 88 -6.07 7.88 -17.80
N VAL A 89 -5.07 8.68 -17.43
CA VAL A 89 -4.67 9.86 -18.20
C VAL A 89 -4.02 9.41 -19.52
N PRO A 90 -4.48 9.90 -20.67
CA PRO A 90 -3.96 9.44 -21.95
C PRO A 90 -2.59 10.05 -22.28
N THR A 91 -1.77 9.29 -23.01
CA THR A 91 -0.54 9.76 -23.65
C THR A 91 -0.55 9.47 -25.14
N ALA A 92 0.48 9.93 -25.87
CA ALA A 92 0.61 9.63 -27.29
C ALA A 92 0.75 8.13 -27.59
N THR A 93 1.34 7.36 -26.66
CA THR A 93 1.55 5.91 -26.79
C THR A 93 0.46 5.08 -26.09
N LEU A 94 -0.25 5.68 -25.14
CA LEU A 94 -1.38 5.09 -24.42
C LEU A 94 -2.59 6.03 -24.54
N PRO A 95 -3.26 6.10 -25.71
CA PRO A 95 -4.35 7.07 -25.95
C PRO A 95 -5.57 6.85 -25.06
N ASN A 96 -5.65 5.69 -24.40
CA ASN A 96 -6.75 5.28 -23.53
C ASN A 96 -6.30 5.15 -22.06
N GLY A 97 -5.11 5.67 -21.73
CA GLY A 97 -4.48 5.46 -20.43
C GLY A 97 -4.03 4.01 -20.24
N THR A 98 -4.07 3.53 -19.01
CA THR A 98 -3.67 2.15 -18.66
C THR A 98 -4.71 1.14 -19.14
N THR A 99 -4.29 0.22 -20.01
CA THR A 99 -5.09 -0.87 -20.59
C THR A 99 -4.53 -2.25 -20.28
N GLY A 100 -3.33 -2.33 -19.72
CA GLY A 100 -2.66 -3.57 -19.34
C GLY A 100 -2.42 -4.47 -20.55
N GLY A 101 -2.89 -5.71 -20.45
CA GLY A 101 -2.81 -6.74 -21.49
C GLY A 101 -3.96 -6.78 -22.49
N ALA A 102 -4.78 -5.72 -22.57
CA ALA A 102 -5.89 -5.64 -23.55
C ALA A 102 -5.40 -5.90 -24.99
N GLY A 103 -6.23 -6.57 -25.80
CA GLY A 103 -5.86 -7.05 -27.14
C GLY A 103 -4.85 -8.21 -27.19
N GLY A 104 -4.31 -8.63 -26.03
CA GLY A 104 -3.40 -9.78 -25.90
C GLY A 104 -4.10 -11.10 -25.59
N ASP A 105 -3.33 -12.18 -25.56
CA ASP A 105 -3.84 -13.50 -25.20
C ASP A 105 -4.17 -13.60 -23.70
N LEU A 106 -5.21 -14.38 -23.38
CA LEU A 106 -5.52 -14.77 -22.01
C LEU A 106 -4.81 -16.08 -21.67
N VAL A 107 -4.00 -16.08 -20.61
CA VAL A 107 -3.33 -17.26 -20.05
C VAL A 107 -3.77 -17.46 -18.61
N THR A 108 -3.95 -18.71 -18.21
CA THR A 108 -4.24 -19.08 -16.81
C THR A 108 -3.01 -19.73 -16.20
N VAL A 109 -2.69 -19.35 -14.98
CA VAL A 109 -1.53 -19.85 -14.24
C VAL A 109 -1.95 -20.22 -12.82
N ASP A 110 -1.43 -21.32 -12.31
CA ASP A 110 -1.61 -21.78 -10.92
C ASP A 110 -0.27 -22.13 -10.23
N GLU A 111 0.84 -21.93 -10.94
CA GLU A 111 2.19 -22.23 -10.46
C GLU A 111 3.14 -21.05 -10.65
N ARG A 112 4.15 -20.98 -9.78
CA ARG A 112 5.13 -19.88 -9.75
C ARG A 112 5.84 -19.68 -11.08
N ASP A 113 6.35 -20.75 -11.67
CA ASP A 113 7.17 -20.69 -12.89
C ASP A 113 6.34 -20.24 -14.09
N GLU A 114 5.05 -20.61 -14.14
CA GLU A 114 4.11 -20.19 -15.18
C GLU A 114 3.80 -18.70 -15.05
N LEU A 115 3.50 -18.24 -13.83
CA LEU A 115 3.29 -16.82 -13.55
C LEU A 115 4.55 -16.01 -13.93
N ALA A 116 5.73 -16.47 -13.53
CA ALA A 116 6.99 -15.79 -13.85
C ALA A 116 7.26 -15.74 -15.35
N ALA A 117 7.03 -16.84 -16.08
CA ALA A 117 7.20 -16.88 -17.52
C ALA A 117 6.22 -15.96 -18.25
N ALA A 118 4.94 -15.99 -17.87
CA ALA A 118 3.91 -15.14 -18.46
C ALA A 118 4.15 -13.64 -18.16
N ALA A 119 4.50 -13.31 -16.91
CA ALA A 119 4.77 -11.94 -16.49
C ALA A 119 5.98 -11.33 -17.23
N ALA A 120 6.99 -12.14 -17.54
CA ALA A 120 8.18 -11.72 -18.27
C ALA A 120 8.01 -11.68 -19.80
N SER A 121 6.88 -12.16 -20.35
CA SER A 121 6.63 -12.18 -21.79
C SER A 121 6.69 -10.78 -22.41
N ALA A 122 7.22 -10.68 -23.62
CA ALA A 122 7.21 -9.43 -24.39
C ALA A 122 5.83 -9.10 -24.96
N ASP A 123 4.99 -10.11 -25.19
CA ASP A 123 3.66 -9.94 -25.77
C ASP A 123 2.69 -9.37 -24.72
N PRO A 124 1.69 -8.56 -25.12
CA PRO A 124 0.60 -8.20 -24.23
C PRO A 124 -0.13 -9.45 -23.75
N LEU A 125 -0.34 -9.58 -22.44
CA LEU A 125 -1.01 -10.75 -21.87
C LEU A 125 -1.97 -10.36 -20.76
N THR A 126 -3.12 -11.03 -20.73
CA THR A 126 -3.95 -11.13 -19.54
C THR A 126 -3.66 -12.45 -18.83
N ILE A 127 -3.09 -12.37 -17.64
CA ILE A 127 -2.64 -13.49 -16.81
C ILE A 127 -3.66 -13.68 -15.68
N LEU A 128 -4.46 -14.72 -15.79
CA LEU A 128 -5.44 -15.13 -14.79
C LEU A 128 -4.78 -16.06 -13.77
N VAL A 129 -4.65 -15.62 -12.52
CA VAL A 129 -4.12 -16.44 -11.41
C VAL A 129 -5.28 -17.25 -10.82
N ASP A 130 -5.23 -18.58 -10.93
CA ASP A 130 -6.27 -19.46 -10.41
C ASP A 130 -5.79 -20.18 -9.16
N GLY A 131 -6.28 -19.77 -7.99
CA GLY A 131 -5.86 -20.32 -6.71
C GLY A 131 -4.61 -19.63 -6.14
N SER A 132 -3.82 -20.38 -5.38
CA SER A 132 -2.75 -19.83 -4.54
C SER A 132 -1.38 -20.17 -5.11
N ILE A 133 -0.59 -19.15 -5.46
CA ILE A 133 0.76 -19.30 -5.97
C ILE A 133 1.76 -18.90 -4.88
N ASP A 134 2.52 -19.87 -4.39
CA ASP A 134 3.65 -19.62 -3.50
C ASP A 134 4.87 -19.16 -4.30
N VAL A 135 5.31 -17.93 -4.07
CA VAL A 135 6.47 -17.32 -4.73
C VAL A 135 7.79 -17.71 -4.04
N GLY A 136 7.72 -18.26 -2.83
CA GLY A 136 8.88 -18.61 -1.98
C GLY A 136 9.32 -17.45 -1.09
N ASP A 137 10.47 -17.57 -0.41
CA ASP A 137 10.93 -16.71 0.69
C ASP A 137 11.15 -15.23 0.32
N GLY A 138 10.08 -14.45 0.19
CA GLY A 138 10.10 -13.03 -0.13
C GLY A 138 10.32 -12.72 -1.62
N SER A 139 10.64 -13.68 -2.49
CA SER A 139 11.02 -13.38 -3.88
C SER A 139 9.99 -12.50 -4.63
N MET A 140 10.48 -11.62 -5.52
CA MET A 140 9.61 -10.81 -6.38
C MET A 140 9.65 -11.28 -7.83
N ILE A 141 8.48 -11.51 -8.43
CA ILE A 141 8.35 -11.82 -9.86
C ILE A 141 8.38 -10.52 -10.66
N THR A 142 9.29 -10.41 -11.62
CA THR A 142 9.40 -9.23 -12.48
C THR A 142 8.26 -9.23 -13.51
N VAL A 143 7.60 -8.08 -13.67
CA VAL A 143 6.49 -7.87 -14.60
C VAL A 143 6.95 -6.96 -15.73
N ALA A 144 6.80 -7.45 -16.98
CA ALA A 144 7.06 -6.67 -18.18
C ALA A 144 5.89 -5.71 -18.51
N ALA A 145 6.08 -4.86 -19.52
CA ALA A 145 5.03 -3.95 -20.00
C ALA A 145 3.81 -4.70 -20.58
N ASN A 146 2.68 -4.01 -20.65
CA ASN A 146 1.42 -4.49 -21.26
C ASN A 146 0.91 -5.78 -20.61
N LYS A 147 0.73 -5.76 -19.30
CA LYS A 147 0.25 -6.92 -18.53
C LYS A 147 -1.01 -6.57 -17.77
N THR A 148 -1.97 -7.47 -17.79
CA THR A 148 -3.05 -7.54 -16.80
C THR A 148 -2.81 -8.80 -15.99
N ILE A 149 -2.51 -8.69 -14.69
CA ILE A 149 -2.43 -9.84 -13.79
C ILE A 149 -3.65 -9.77 -12.88
N ILE A 150 -4.50 -10.79 -12.93
CA ILE A 150 -5.81 -10.76 -12.30
C ILE A 150 -6.17 -12.09 -11.63
N GLY A 151 -6.70 -12.06 -10.41
CA GLY A 151 -7.18 -13.28 -9.76
C GLY A 151 -8.45 -13.84 -10.42
N GLY A 152 -8.56 -15.16 -10.46
CA GLY A 152 -9.67 -15.89 -11.05
C GLY A 152 -10.99 -15.75 -10.29
N ALA A 153 -12.06 -16.33 -10.85
CA ALA A 153 -13.38 -16.33 -10.21
C ALA A 153 -13.42 -17.11 -8.88
N ALA A 154 -12.48 -18.04 -8.68
CA ALA A 154 -12.30 -18.77 -7.44
C ALA A 154 -11.40 -18.04 -6.41
N GLY A 155 -10.87 -16.86 -6.78
CA GLY A 155 -9.81 -16.17 -6.05
C GLY A 155 -8.43 -16.42 -6.68
N GLY A 156 -7.51 -15.50 -6.40
CA GLY A 156 -6.10 -15.62 -6.77
C GLY A 156 -5.23 -15.06 -5.65
N GLU A 157 -4.23 -15.81 -5.23
CA GLU A 157 -3.32 -15.41 -4.15
C GLU A 157 -1.86 -15.46 -4.60
N ILE A 158 -1.09 -14.48 -4.15
CA ILE A 158 0.37 -14.44 -4.24
C ILE A 158 0.89 -14.56 -2.81
N VAL A 159 1.48 -15.72 -2.49
CA VAL A 159 1.90 -16.07 -1.13
C VAL A 159 3.42 -16.02 -1.02
N ASN A 160 3.90 -15.60 0.13
CA ASN A 160 5.32 -15.48 0.50
C ASN A 160 6.16 -14.53 -0.37
N GLY A 161 5.63 -13.88 -1.40
CA GLY A 161 6.37 -12.95 -2.23
C GLY A 161 5.51 -11.85 -2.86
N GLY A 162 5.95 -11.31 -3.98
CA GLY A 162 5.28 -10.17 -4.62
C GLY A 162 5.63 -9.95 -6.08
N LEU A 163 5.17 -8.82 -6.63
CA LEU A 163 5.36 -8.44 -8.03
C LEU A 163 6.23 -7.18 -8.15
N TYR A 164 7.21 -7.21 -9.05
CA TYR A 164 8.10 -6.09 -9.32
C TYR A 164 7.87 -5.51 -10.71
N VAL A 165 7.27 -4.32 -10.75
CA VAL A 165 7.09 -3.51 -11.95
C VAL A 165 8.23 -2.50 -12.01
N ASN A 166 9.13 -2.64 -12.99
CA ASN A 166 10.37 -1.86 -13.02
C ASN A 166 10.68 -1.33 -14.40
N ARG A 167 10.66 0.00 -14.56
CA ARG A 167 10.99 0.70 -15.81
C ARG A 167 10.15 0.22 -17.00
N VAL A 168 8.87 -0.04 -16.75
CA VAL A 168 7.89 -0.44 -17.76
C VAL A 168 6.65 0.42 -17.64
N SER A 169 5.76 0.31 -18.62
CA SER A 169 4.50 1.04 -18.62
C SER A 169 3.33 0.10 -18.90
N ASN A 170 2.12 0.56 -18.60
CA ASN A 170 0.87 -0.11 -18.96
C ASN A 170 0.68 -1.47 -18.25
N VAL A 171 0.50 -1.43 -16.93
CA VAL A 171 0.33 -2.64 -16.11
C VAL A 171 -0.91 -2.51 -15.23
N ILE A 172 -1.72 -3.57 -15.21
CA ILE A 172 -2.90 -3.73 -14.36
C ILE A 172 -2.65 -4.91 -13.42
N ILE A 173 -2.84 -4.72 -12.11
CA ILE A 173 -2.75 -5.78 -11.09
C ILE A 173 -4.04 -5.74 -10.27
N ARG A 174 -4.88 -6.78 -10.35
CA ARG A 174 -6.25 -6.72 -9.81
C ARG A 174 -6.77 -8.02 -9.21
N ASN A 175 -7.72 -7.93 -8.28
CA ASN A 175 -8.45 -9.08 -7.74
C ASN A 175 -7.54 -10.16 -7.12
N LEU A 176 -6.40 -9.78 -6.53
CA LEU A 176 -5.45 -10.71 -5.90
C LEU A 176 -5.32 -10.46 -4.40
N THR A 177 -5.00 -11.51 -3.65
CA THR A 177 -4.52 -11.37 -2.27
C THR A 177 -3.01 -11.61 -2.20
N PHE A 178 -2.26 -10.62 -1.72
CA PHE A 178 -0.83 -10.70 -1.40
C PHE A 178 -0.64 -10.97 0.08
N ARG A 179 0.00 -12.08 0.43
CA ARG A 179 0.11 -12.46 1.85
C ARG A 179 1.35 -13.23 2.25
N ASP A 180 1.60 -13.15 3.56
CA ASP A 180 2.41 -14.10 4.34
C ASP A 180 3.91 -14.15 4.02
N SER A 181 4.45 -13.12 3.36
CA SER A 181 5.91 -12.93 3.30
C SER A 181 6.53 -12.45 4.62
N PHE A 182 5.73 -12.15 5.66
CA PHE A 182 6.24 -11.74 6.97
C PHE A 182 7.16 -12.78 7.63
N ILE A 183 8.30 -12.32 8.17
CA ILE A 183 9.23 -13.12 8.99
C ILE A 183 9.03 -12.76 10.46
N GLY A 184 8.90 -13.78 11.32
CA GLY A 184 8.75 -13.60 12.76
C GLY A 184 9.90 -12.77 13.35
N ALA A 185 9.58 -11.89 14.30
CA ALA A 185 10.49 -10.91 14.92
C ALA A 185 11.06 -9.81 13.98
N ASP A 186 10.78 -9.83 12.68
CA ASP A 186 11.18 -8.79 11.73
C ASP A 186 10.04 -7.78 11.48
N TRP A 187 9.45 -7.25 12.55
CA TRP A 187 8.37 -6.26 12.47
C TRP A 187 8.70 -5.08 11.56
N ASP A 188 9.96 -4.62 11.61
CA ASP A 188 10.42 -3.48 10.82
C ASP A 188 10.70 -3.81 9.36
N GLY A 189 10.58 -5.08 8.94
CA GLY A 189 10.84 -5.55 7.58
C GLY A 189 12.21 -5.11 7.11
N LYS A 190 13.24 -5.41 7.89
CA LYS A 190 14.65 -5.03 7.62
C LYS A 190 15.58 -6.23 7.64
N SER A 191 15.07 -7.44 7.79
CA SER A 191 15.87 -8.64 7.57
C SER A 191 16.46 -8.60 6.14
N PRO A 192 17.75 -8.92 5.97
CA PRO A 192 18.31 -9.09 4.63
C PRO A 192 17.65 -10.24 3.85
N GLU A 193 16.93 -11.12 4.55
CA GLU A 193 16.18 -12.23 3.98
C GLU A 193 14.78 -11.79 3.48
N ASN A 194 14.35 -10.56 3.78
CA ASN A 194 13.00 -10.10 3.44
C ASN A 194 12.87 -8.58 3.29
N ASP A 195 13.44 -8.06 2.20
CA ASP A 195 13.25 -6.67 1.74
C ASP A 195 12.28 -6.65 0.55
N ASN A 196 11.14 -7.32 0.68
CA ASN A 196 10.22 -7.52 -0.43
C ASN A 196 8.83 -6.99 -0.10
N ASP A 197 8.25 -6.37 -1.13
CA ASP A 197 6.94 -5.74 -1.06
C ASP A 197 5.90 -6.66 -1.71
N GLY A 198 4.63 -6.50 -1.36
CA GLY A 198 3.55 -7.18 -2.09
C GLY A 198 3.55 -6.75 -3.56
N ILE A 199 3.56 -5.45 -3.80
CA ILE A 199 3.82 -4.86 -5.12
C ILE A 199 4.86 -3.74 -4.97
N ARG A 200 5.87 -3.77 -5.84
CA ARG A 200 6.89 -2.72 -5.96
C ARG A 200 6.85 -2.14 -7.37
N ILE A 201 6.75 -0.83 -7.46
CA ILE A 201 6.71 -0.08 -8.71
C ILE A 201 7.88 0.90 -8.71
N ASP A 202 8.89 0.66 -9.54
CA ASP A 202 10.07 1.50 -9.65
C ASP A 202 10.14 2.16 -11.04
N THR A 203 10.23 3.49 -11.10
CA THR A 203 10.43 4.26 -12.34
C THR A 203 9.52 3.81 -13.48
N SER A 204 8.25 3.53 -13.17
CA SER A 204 7.26 2.98 -14.10
C SER A 204 6.06 3.92 -14.23
N ASP A 205 5.30 3.81 -15.32
CA ASP A 205 4.16 4.69 -15.56
C ASP A 205 2.90 3.97 -16.06
N HIS A 206 1.73 4.56 -15.84
CA HIS A 206 0.44 3.97 -16.22
C HIS A 206 0.28 2.58 -15.58
N VAL A 207 0.20 2.57 -14.25
CA VAL A 207 0.03 1.36 -13.44
C VAL A 207 -1.25 1.48 -12.62
N TRP A 208 -2.11 0.47 -12.72
CA TRP A 208 -3.37 0.41 -12.00
C TRP A 208 -3.42 -0.80 -11.06
N VAL A 209 -3.44 -0.53 -9.76
CA VAL A 209 -3.51 -1.53 -8.69
C VAL A 209 -4.91 -1.47 -8.09
N ASP A 210 -5.76 -2.45 -8.40
CA ASP A 210 -7.19 -2.34 -8.08
C ASP A 210 -7.85 -3.62 -7.52
N HIS A 211 -8.66 -3.47 -6.46
CA HIS A 211 -9.33 -4.60 -5.79
C HIS A 211 -8.36 -5.71 -5.34
N ASN A 212 -7.20 -5.34 -4.81
CA ASN A 212 -6.28 -6.31 -4.20
C ASN A 212 -6.38 -6.26 -2.67
N GLU A 213 -6.01 -7.35 -2.01
CA GLU A 213 -5.85 -7.41 -0.56
C GLU A 213 -4.38 -7.63 -0.23
N PHE A 214 -3.88 -6.93 0.79
CA PHE A 214 -2.50 -7.05 1.25
C PHE A 214 -2.50 -7.28 2.76
N THR A 215 -1.79 -8.32 3.21
CA THR A 215 -1.76 -8.67 4.63
C THR A 215 -0.50 -9.44 5.01
N ARG A 216 0.07 -9.16 6.18
CA ARG A 216 1.20 -9.93 6.75
C ARG A 216 2.38 -10.09 5.77
N LEU A 217 2.86 -8.97 5.23
CA LEU A 217 3.99 -8.95 4.29
C LEU A 217 5.30 -8.60 5.01
N GLY A 218 6.43 -8.62 4.28
CA GLY A 218 7.76 -8.25 4.77
C GLY A 218 7.99 -6.76 4.96
N ASP A 219 8.41 -6.05 3.90
CA ASP A 219 8.62 -4.60 3.94
C ASP A 219 7.32 -3.83 3.64
N GLY A 220 7.09 -3.41 2.40
CA GLY A 220 5.93 -2.64 1.98
C GLY A 220 4.76 -3.53 1.56
N GLN A 221 3.52 -3.04 1.71
CA GLN A 221 2.39 -3.69 1.00
C GLN A 221 2.34 -3.24 -0.46
N LEU A 222 2.43 -1.92 -0.68
CA LEU A 222 2.52 -1.30 -1.99
C LEU A 222 3.53 -0.15 -1.98
N ASP A 223 4.63 -0.31 -2.71
CA ASP A 223 5.67 0.71 -2.79
C ASP A 223 5.73 1.30 -4.21
N VAL A 224 5.44 2.61 -4.33
CA VAL A 224 5.49 3.39 -5.59
C VAL A 224 6.73 4.29 -5.56
N ARG A 225 7.86 3.73 -5.95
CA ARG A 225 9.16 4.33 -5.68
C ARG A 225 9.78 4.99 -6.90
N LYS A 226 10.79 5.81 -6.59
CA LYS A 226 11.59 6.58 -7.55
C LYS A 226 10.66 7.44 -8.40
N ASP A 227 10.97 7.56 -9.68
CA ASP A 227 10.30 8.44 -10.63
C ASP A 227 9.09 7.75 -11.30
N SER A 228 8.22 7.11 -10.50
CA SER A 228 7.00 6.46 -11.02
C SER A 228 5.87 7.46 -11.16
N THR A 229 5.08 7.38 -12.24
CA THR A 229 4.02 8.39 -12.54
C THR A 229 2.75 7.72 -13.06
N ALA A 230 1.64 8.45 -13.13
CA ALA A 230 0.38 7.92 -13.64
C ALA A 230 -0.06 6.61 -12.94
N VAL A 231 0.02 6.61 -11.60
CA VAL A 231 -0.32 5.45 -10.78
C VAL A 231 -1.68 5.67 -10.12
N THR A 232 -2.55 4.65 -10.17
CA THR A 232 -3.79 4.62 -9.39
C THR A 232 -3.81 3.37 -8.54
N ALA A 233 -4.02 3.53 -7.23
CA ALA A 233 -4.38 2.45 -6.33
C ALA A 233 -5.84 2.64 -5.88
N SER A 234 -6.72 1.74 -6.30
CA SER A 234 -8.15 1.87 -6.05
C SER A 234 -8.78 0.62 -5.44
N TRP A 235 -9.76 0.80 -4.56
CA TRP A 235 -10.53 -0.32 -4.01
C TRP A 235 -9.70 -1.43 -3.36
N ASN A 236 -8.47 -1.16 -2.90
CA ASN A 236 -7.64 -2.16 -2.27
C ASN A 236 -7.94 -2.27 -0.77
N TYR A 237 -7.63 -3.42 -0.18
CA TYR A 237 -7.69 -3.65 1.26
C TYR A 237 -6.30 -3.91 1.83
N PHE A 238 -5.77 -2.94 2.56
CA PHE A 238 -4.52 -3.01 3.30
C PHE A 238 -4.78 -3.34 4.77
N ARG A 239 -4.18 -4.40 5.31
CA ARG A 239 -4.39 -4.74 6.72
C ARG A 239 -3.25 -5.46 7.39
N ASP A 240 -3.25 -5.38 8.72
CA ASP A 240 -2.42 -6.20 9.61
C ASP A 240 -0.92 -6.11 9.30
N HIS A 241 -0.41 -4.87 9.20
CA HIS A 241 0.93 -4.63 8.69
C HIS A 241 1.61 -3.37 9.26
N ASN A 242 2.94 -3.38 9.29
CA ASN A 242 3.72 -2.25 9.77
C ASN A 242 3.79 -1.11 8.75
N LYS A 243 4.41 -1.35 7.58
CA LYS A 243 4.73 -0.34 6.56
C LYS A 243 3.84 -0.52 5.34
N THR A 244 2.75 0.22 5.24
CA THR A 244 1.72 -0.09 4.24
C THR A 244 2.09 0.38 2.83
N LEU A 245 2.22 1.69 2.63
CA LEU A 245 2.33 2.32 1.32
C LEU A 245 3.41 3.41 1.33
N GLY A 246 4.56 3.13 0.70
CA GLY A 246 5.65 4.08 0.51
C GLY A 246 5.66 4.69 -0.89
N VAL A 247 5.86 6.01 -1.00
CA VAL A 247 5.99 6.71 -2.29
C VAL A 247 7.24 7.58 -2.30
N GLY A 248 7.90 7.68 -3.47
CA GLY A 248 9.08 8.54 -3.69
C GLY A 248 10.40 7.77 -3.56
N TRP A 249 11.47 8.39 -3.05
CA TRP A 249 12.85 7.86 -2.81
C TRP A 249 13.96 8.45 -3.70
N THR A 250 13.64 9.24 -4.73
CA THR A 250 14.62 10.06 -5.48
C THR A 250 14.61 11.50 -4.97
N ASP A 251 15.33 12.42 -5.62
CA ASP A 251 15.18 13.87 -5.38
C ASP A 251 14.18 14.52 -6.36
N ASN A 252 13.61 13.74 -7.29
CA ASN A 252 12.73 14.26 -8.35
C ASN A 252 11.28 14.28 -7.90
N VAL A 253 10.63 15.44 -7.98
CA VAL A 253 9.22 15.62 -7.67
C VAL A 253 8.40 15.47 -8.94
N VAL A 254 8.11 14.21 -9.31
CA VAL A 254 7.44 13.87 -10.57
C VAL A 254 6.21 12.97 -10.39
N THR A 255 6.07 12.32 -9.24
CA THR A 255 5.04 11.31 -9.04
C THR A 255 3.65 11.90 -9.16
N THR A 256 2.81 11.32 -10.02
CA THR A 256 1.37 11.58 -10.08
C THR A 256 0.63 10.33 -9.64
N LEU A 257 -0.21 10.48 -8.62
CA LEU A 257 -0.78 9.37 -7.87
C LEU A 257 -2.24 9.63 -7.51
N THR A 258 -3.09 8.64 -7.76
CA THR A 258 -4.45 8.60 -7.22
C THR A 258 -4.56 7.46 -6.21
N LEU A 259 -5.01 7.77 -5.00
CA LEU A 259 -5.42 6.78 -4.00
C LEU A 259 -6.91 6.96 -3.77
N HIS A 260 -7.75 6.02 -4.19
CA HIS A 260 -9.18 6.12 -3.92
C HIS A 260 -9.85 4.85 -3.48
N HIS A 261 -10.84 4.99 -2.61
CA HIS A 261 -11.64 3.85 -2.16
C HIS A 261 -10.80 2.71 -1.55
N ASN A 262 -9.63 3.01 -0.96
CA ASN A 262 -8.84 1.99 -0.29
C ASN A 262 -9.23 1.88 1.19
N ARG A 263 -9.28 0.65 1.70
CA ARG A 263 -9.49 0.36 3.11
C ARG A 263 -8.15 0.05 3.77
N PHE A 264 -7.86 0.70 4.90
CA PHE A 264 -6.73 0.42 5.76
C PHE A 264 -7.26 0.00 7.13
N SER A 265 -6.84 -1.16 7.63
CA SER A 265 -7.34 -1.70 8.91
C SER A 265 -6.21 -2.33 9.72
N ASN A 266 -6.03 -1.90 10.96
CA ASN A 266 -4.99 -2.43 11.85
C ASN A 266 -3.59 -2.32 11.23
N VAL A 267 -3.17 -1.08 10.96
CA VAL A 267 -1.90 -0.74 10.30
C VAL A 267 -1.06 0.18 11.18
N HIS A 268 0.27 0.12 11.06
CA HIS A 268 1.14 0.95 11.89
C HIS A 268 1.45 2.30 11.26
N GLN A 269 2.16 2.31 10.14
CA GLN A 269 2.72 3.51 9.53
C GLN A 269 2.72 3.45 8.00
N ARG A 270 3.02 4.60 7.38
CA ARG A 270 3.04 4.77 5.92
C ARG A 270 1.68 4.45 5.32
N ASN A 271 0.61 5.10 5.77
CA ASN A 271 -0.74 4.77 5.34
C ASN A 271 -1.39 5.86 4.48
N GLY A 272 -0.76 6.53 3.50
CA GLY A 272 0.55 6.35 2.87
C GLY A 272 1.61 7.37 3.31
N SER A 273 2.89 7.03 3.14
CA SER A 273 4.01 8.00 3.21
C SER A 273 4.28 8.53 1.81
N LEU A 274 3.77 9.72 1.50
CA LEU A 274 3.69 10.30 0.16
C LEU A 274 4.82 11.32 -0.05
N ASP A 275 5.96 10.86 -0.55
CA ASP A 275 7.14 11.72 -0.84
C ASP A 275 7.26 12.04 -2.33
N ASN A 276 7.75 13.24 -2.66
CA ASN A 276 7.97 13.73 -4.03
C ASN A 276 6.78 13.61 -4.99
N VAL A 277 5.56 13.79 -4.47
CA VAL A 277 4.34 13.69 -5.26
C VAL A 277 4.01 15.04 -5.87
N ALA A 278 4.25 15.20 -7.18
CA ALA A 278 3.94 16.42 -7.93
C ALA A 278 2.42 16.70 -7.96
N ALA A 279 1.59 15.65 -8.00
CA ALA A 279 0.15 15.77 -7.89
C ALA A 279 -0.45 14.48 -7.29
N GLY A 280 -0.87 14.53 -6.04
CA GLY A 280 -1.46 13.41 -5.32
C GLY A 280 -2.94 13.66 -5.02
N HIS A 281 -3.83 12.85 -5.57
CA HIS A 281 -5.26 12.93 -5.28
C HIS A 281 -5.67 11.74 -4.43
N VAL A 282 -6.04 12.01 -3.18
CA VAL A 282 -6.33 11.01 -2.16
C VAL A 282 -7.78 11.18 -1.74
N TYR A 283 -8.70 10.33 -2.20
CA TYR A 283 -10.12 10.53 -1.95
C TYR A 283 -10.90 9.27 -1.59
N ASN A 284 -11.92 9.41 -0.75
CA ASN A 284 -12.78 8.32 -0.31
C ASN A 284 -12.07 7.07 0.24
N ASN A 285 -10.89 7.22 0.84
CA ASN A 285 -10.22 6.14 1.57
C ASN A 285 -10.75 6.06 3.00
N TRP A 286 -10.68 4.87 3.60
CA TRP A 286 -11.03 4.64 5.01
C TRP A 286 -9.85 4.04 5.75
N LEU A 287 -9.34 4.77 6.73
CA LEU A 287 -8.27 4.34 7.61
C LEU A 287 -8.82 4.11 9.01
N SER A 288 -8.64 2.90 9.53
CA SER A 288 -9.09 2.50 10.85
C SER A 288 -8.02 1.72 11.60
N GLY A 289 -7.79 2.05 12.87
CA GLY A 289 -6.79 1.39 13.70
C GLY A 289 -5.37 1.68 13.21
N VAL A 290 -4.99 2.97 13.27
CA VAL A 290 -3.67 3.45 12.83
C VAL A 290 -2.82 3.80 14.04
N SER A 291 -1.82 2.97 14.33
CA SER A 291 -1.04 3.11 15.57
C SER A 291 0.06 4.17 15.50
N SER A 292 0.71 4.41 14.35
CA SER A 292 1.77 5.44 14.26
C SER A 292 1.30 6.72 13.59
N TYR A 293 0.98 6.65 12.30
CA TYR A 293 0.47 7.77 11.51
C TYR A 293 -0.30 7.29 10.29
N GLY A 294 -1.30 8.09 9.89
CA GLY A 294 -2.12 7.86 8.70
C GLY A 294 -1.37 8.25 7.43
N MET A 295 -1.85 9.31 6.79
CA MET A 295 -1.25 9.88 5.58
C MET A 295 -0.14 10.88 5.96
N ASN A 296 0.98 10.85 5.25
CA ASN A 296 2.08 11.80 5.44
C ASN A 296 2.44 12.46 4.10
N SER A 297 2.18 13.76 3.97
CA SER A 297 2.62 14.60 2.86
C SER A 297 4.10 14.95 3.05
N ARG A 298 4.98 14.04 2.64
CA ARG A 298 6.42 14.15 2.87
C ARG A 298 7.09 14.90 1.71
N GLY A 299 8.13 15.68 2.00
CA GLY A 299 8.83 16.50 1.01
C GLY A 299 8.14 17.84 0.79
N GLU A 300 8.89 18.95 0.84
CA GLU A 300 8.32 20.32 0.82
C GLU A 300 7.55 20.65 -0.48
N GLU A 301 7.93 20.01 -1.58
CA GLU A 301 7.33 20.22 -2.90
C GLU A 301 6.18 19.26 -3.21
N THR A 302 5.88 18.30 -2.32
CA THR A 302 4.72 17.41 -2.48
C THR A 302 3.41 18.22 -2.44
N GLN A 303 2.46 17.88 -3.31
CA GLN A 303 1.15 18.50 -3.38
C GLN A 303 0.05 17.46 -3.33
N LEU A 304 -0.83 17.55 -2.32
CA LEU A 304 -1.96 16.66 -2.16
C LEU A 304 -3.29 17.42 -2.20
N VAL A 305 -4.31 16.77 -2.76
CA VAL A 305 -5.72 17.03 -2.49
C VAL A 305 -6.26 15.81 -1.75
N VAL A 306 -6.74 16.02 -0.52
CA VAL A 306 -7.22 14.97 0.37
C VAL A 306 -8.70 15.20 0.64
N GLU A 307 -9.58 14.46 -0.04
CA GLU A 307 -11.02 14.73 0.00
C GLU A 307 -11.94 13.54 0.29
N GLY A 308 -12.97 13.76 1.11
CA GLY A 308 -13.99 12.75 1.37
C GLY A 308 -13.46 11.47 2.04
N ASN A 309 -12.30 11.50 2.69
CA ASN A 309 -11.72 10.35 3.38
C ASN A 309 -12.25 10.23 4.81
N VAL A 310 -12.16 9.03 5.37
CA VAL A 310 -12.51 8.74 6.76
C VAL A 310 -11.26 8.26 7.50
N PHE A 311 -10.91 8.96 8.58
CA PHE A 311 -9.86 8.58 9.52
C PHE A 311 -10.51 8.28 10.87
N GLU A 312 -10.37 7.06 11.35
CA GLU A 312 -10.90 6.66 12.65
C GLU A 312 -9.90 5.85 13.47
N HIS A 313 -9.95 5.98 14.80
CA HIS A 313 -9.01 5.30 15.71
C HIS A 313 -7.55 5.46 15.23
N ALA A 314 -7.20 6.70 14.87
CA ALA A 314 -5.99 6.98 14.11
C ALA A 314 -5.13 8.04 14.78
N ARG A 315 -3.90 7.66 15.07
CA ARG A 315 -2.87 8.63 15.43
C ARG A 315 -2.39 9.39 14.20
N ASN A 316 -2.09 10.68 14.35
CA ASN A 316 -1.45 11.51 13.33
C ASN A 316 -2.09 11.28 11.95
N PRO A 317 -3.42 11.51 11.82
CA PRO A 317 -4.20 11.00 10.70
C PRO A 317 -3.74 11.57 9.35
N LEU A 318 -3.28 12.83 9.35
CA LEU A 318 -2.75 13.52 8.17
C LEU A 318 -1.68 14.52 8.59
N ILE A 319 -0.42 14.21 8.31
CA ILE A 319 0.76 14.98 8.73
C ILE A 319 1.66 15.34 7.54
N GLY A 320 2.80 15.97 7.81
CA GLY A 320 3.89 16.13 6.85
C GLY A 320 4.37 17.56 6.64
N THR A 321 5.29 17.73 5.69
CA THR A 321 5.94 18.99 5.32
C THR A 321 5.44 19.57 4.01
N GLY A 322 4.94 18.73 3.09
CA GLY A 322 4.39 19.14 1.79
C GLY A 322 3.05 19.87 1.89
N SER A 323 2.51 20.30 0.76
CA SER A 323 1.22 20.99 0.69
C SER A 323 0.05 20.00 0.68
N VAL A 324 -1.03 20.34 1.39
CA VAL A 324 -2.25 19.53 1.50
C VAL A 324 -3.46 20.46 1.40
N PHE A 325 -4.37 20.16 0.50
CA PHE A 325 -5.70 20.78 0.47
C PHE A 325 -6.76 19.77 0.93
N GLN A 326 -7.42 20.06 2.06
CA GLN A 326 -8.48 19.18 2.59
C GLN A 326 -9.88 19.60 2.14
N LYS A 327 -10.74 18.61 1.87
CA LYS A 327 -12.18 18.81 1.62
C LYS A 327 -13.01 17.66 2.22
N ASP A 328 -14.04 17.95 3.00
CA ASP A 328 -15.05 16.97 3.43
C ASP A 328 -14.54 15.66 4.07
N ASN A 329 -13.36 15.67 4.70
CA ASN A 329 -12.85 14.50 5.44
C ASN A 329 -13.56 14.34 6.79
N ILE A 330 -13.72 13.11 7.25
CA ILE A 330 -14.19 12.77 8.60
C ILE A 330 -12.99 12.32 9.44
N PHE A 331 -12.83 12.94 10.62
CA PHE A 331 -11.86 12.54 11.63
C PHE A 331 -12.61 12.18 12.92
N GLU A 332 -12.54 10.92 13.33
CA GLU A 332 -13.27 10.38 14.48
C GLU A 332 -12.29 9.63 15.39
N ASP A 333 -12.26 9.94 16.68
CA ASP A 333 -11.29 9.34 17.60
C ASP A 333 -9.83 9.36 17.07
N VAL A 334 -9.39 10.56 16.68
CA VAL A 334 -8.01 10.79 16.22
C VAL A 334 -7.23 11.58 17.27
N TRP A 335 -5.93 11.32 17.37
CA TRP A 335 -5.05 12.01 18.32
C TRP A 335 -3.65 12.23 17.76
N GLY A 336 -2.81 12.99 18.47
CA GLY A 336 -1.48 13.39 18.02
C GLY A 336 -1.51 14.76 17.33
N GLU A 337 -0.84 14.87 16.20
CA GLU A 337 -0.81 16.09 15.40
C GLU A 337 -2.18 16.40 14.79
N ALA A 338 -2.54 17.69 14.75
CA ALA A 338 -3.74 18.13 14.08
C ALA A 338 -3.65 17.83 12.57
N PRO A 339 -4.75 17.39 11.92
CA PRO A 339 -4.74 17.13 10.48
C PRO A 339 -4.24 18.33 9.68
N ARG A 340 -3.22 18.10 8.85
CA ARG A 340 -2.55 19.13 8.07
C ARG A 340 -3.42 19.70 6.96
N ASP A 341 -3.53 21.02 6.88
CA ASP A 341 -4.14 21.74 5.76
C ASP A 341 -3.34 23.01 5.47
N THR A 342 -2.91 23.19 4.23
CA THR A 342 -2.16 24.36 3.75
C THR A 342 -2.95 25.19 2.75
N GLY A 343 -4.22 24.83 2.50
CA GLY A 343 -5.05 25.44 1.48
C GLY A 343 -4.86 24.83 0.08
N PRO A 344 -5.51 25.41 -0.94
CA PRO A 344 -5.57 24.85 -2.30
C PRO A 344 -4.19 24.57 -2.91
N THR A 345 -4.04 23.40 -3.53
CA THR A 345 -2.82 22.95 -4.20
C THR A 345 -2.99 22.92 -5.71
N PHE A 346 -3.68 21.91 -6.23
CA PHE A 346 -4.04 21.74 -7.63
C PHE A 346 -5.49 21.24 -7.76
N ASP A 347 -6.02 21.20 -8.99
CA ASP A 347 -7.36 20.66 -9.27
C ASP A 347 -7.25 19.28 -9.94
N PRO A 348 -7.63 18.18 -9.27
CA PRO A 348 -7.61 16.84 -9.86
C PRO A 348 -8.52 16.74 -11.10
N ALA A 349 -9.62 17.50 -11.15
CA ALA A 349 -10.56 17.47 -12.27
C ALA A 349 -9.97 18.04 -13.56
N SER A 350 -8.84 18.75 -13.49
CA SER A 350 -8.08 19.18 -14.66
C SER A 350 -7.32 18.05 -15.36
N TYR A 351 -7.13 16.91 -14.69
CA TYR A 351 -6.40 15.75 -15.22
C TYR A 351 -7.33 14.62 -15.67
N TYR A 352 -8.37 14.31 -14.90
CA TYR A 352 -9.33 13.24 -15.20
C TYR A 352 -10.70 13.53 -14.56
N ALA A 353 -11.74 12.88 -15.09
CA ALA A 353 -13.07 12.95 -14.51
C ALA A 353 -13.20 12.02 -13.29
N TYR A 354 -13.85 12.50 -12.24
CA TYR A 354 -14.20 11.74 -11.05
C TYR A 354 -15.40 12.41 -10.36
N SER A 355 -16.02 11.71 -9.41
CA SER A 355 -17.04 12.26 -8.54
C SER A 355 -16.93 11.61 -7.17
N ALA A 356 -16.27 12.27 -6.22
CA ALA A 356 -16.12 11.76 -4.86
C ALA A 356 -17.48 11.42 -4.23
N ASP A 357 -17.57 10.21 -3.67
CA ASP A 357 -18.69 9.80 -2.83
C ASP A 357 -18.72 10.63 -1.54
N ALA A 358 -19.90 10.73 -0.93
CA ALA A 358 -20.00 11.40 0.37
C ALA A 358 -19.19 10.63 1.43
N ALA A 359 -18.38 11.34 2.23
CA ALA A 359 -17.54 10.72 3.27
C ALA A 359 -18.34 9.83 4.24
N SER A 360 -19.62 10.15 4.48
CA SER A 360 -20.54 9.35 5.30
C SER A 360 -20.84 7.96 4.74
N ASP A 361 -20.74 7.77 3.42
CA ASP A 361 -20.99 6.49 2.76
C ASP A 361 -19.74 5.61 2.64
N VAL A 362 -18.54 6.21 2.74
CA VAL A 362 -17.25 5.54 2.51
C VAL A 362 -17.08 4.28 3.37
N ARG A 363 -17.38 4.32 4.67
CA ARG A 363 -17.30 3.12 5.53
C ARG A 363 -18.15 1.97 5.01
N LYS A 364 -19.39 2.26 4.60
CA LYS A 364 -20.32 1.25 4.10
C LYS A 364 -19.83 0.66 2.77
N LEU A 365 -19.38 1.52 1.86
CA LEU A 365 -18.82 1.10 0.58
C LEU A 365 -17.60 0.20 0.80
N LEU A 366 -16.64 0.65 1.60
CA LEU A 366 -15.35 -0.03 1.74
C LEU A 366 -15.41 -1.29 2.60
N ARG A 367 -16.36 -1.42 3.54
CA ARG A 367 -16.65 -2.73 4.18
C ARG A 367 -17.08 -3.76 3.15
N LYS A 368 -17.94 -3.36 2.22
CA LYS A 368 -18.57 -4.27 1.27
C LYS A 368 -17.65 -4.57 0.10
N ASP A 369 -17.01 -3.57 -0.47
CA ASP A 369 -16.50 -3.66 -1.84
C ASP A 369 -14.96 -3.58 -1.95
N ALA A 370 -14.22 -3.12 -0.92
CA ALA A 370 -12.74 -3.01 -0.99
C ALA A 370 -12.01 -4.36 -0.89
N GLY A 371 -11.07 -4.63 -1.79
CA GLY A 371 -10.30 -5.87 -1.89
C GLY A 371 -10.83 -6.81 -2.97
N PRO A 372 -10.31 -8.03 -3.08
CA PRO A 372 -10.70 -8.97 -4.11
C PRO A 372 -12.14 -9.45 -3.91
N ALA A 373 -12.72 -9.99 -4.98
CA ALA A 373 -14.06 -10.55 -4.99
C ALA A 373 -14.20 -11.73 -4.00
N ILE A 374 -13.12 -12.50 -3.86
CA ILE A 374 -12.96 -13.56 -2.86
C ILE A 374 -11.84 -13.10 -1.92
N ARG A 375 -12.22 -12.76 -0.68
CA ARG A 375 -11.27 -12.36 0.38
C ARG A 375 -10.93 -13.53 1.26
N ILE A 376 -9.79 -13.44 1.93
CA ILE A 376 -9.52 -14.29 3.09
C ILE A 376 -10.58 -14.01 4.15
N ALA A 377 -11.05 -15.05 4.83
CA ALA A 377 -12.04 -14.90 5.90
C ALA A 377 -11.54 -13.95 7.00
N ASP A 378 -12.42 -13.02 7.41
CA ASP A 378 -12.18 -12.08 8.51
C ASP A 378 -12.47 -12.70 9.90
N ASP A 379 -13.03 -13.91 9.96
CA ASP A 379 -13.46 -14.59 11.19
C ASP A 379 -12.37 -15.58 11.64
N ALA A 380 -11.55 -15.17 12.61
CA ALA A 380 -10.54 -16.02 13.21
C ALA A 380 -11.18 -17.15 14.02
N GLU A 381 -10.46 -18.24 14.24
CA GLU A 381 -10.94 -19.27 15.17
C GLU A 381 -11.08 -18.70 16.59
N ARG A 382 -11.97 -19.29 17.40
CA ARG A 382 -12.17 -18.88 18.81
C ARG A 382 -10.89 -18.93 19.64
N ARG A 383 -9.95 -19.78 19.24
CA ARG A 383 -8.60 -19.85 19.79
C ARG A 383 -7.63 -19.89 18.62
N VAL A 384 -6.70 -18.95 18.60
CA VAL A 384 -5.61 -18.91 17.62
C VAL A 384 -4.28 -18.97 18.33
N THR A 385 -3.27 -19.49 17.64
CA THR A 385 -1.91 -19.62 18.12
C THR A 385 -0.98 -18.66 17.40
N VAL A 386 -0.06 -18.04 18.14
CA VAL A 386 1.00 -17.20 17.57
C VAL A 386 2.34 -17.87 17.83
N ALA A 387 3.12 -18.12 16.77
CA ALA A 387 4.47 -18.64 16.86
C ALA A 387 5.36 -18.06 15.75
N GLN A 388 6.49 -17.46 16.14
CA GLN A 388 7.39 -16.76 15.19
C GLN A 388 8.03 -17.69 14.15
N ASP A 389 8.14 -18.98 14.46
CA ASP A 389 8.70 -20.01 13.58
C ASP A 389 7.70 -20.51 12.50
N GLY A 390 6.48 -19.97 12.48
CA GLY A 390 5.44 -20.35 11.53
C GLY A 390 4.67 -21.62 11.88
N THR A 391 4.86 -22.20 13.08
CA THR A 391 4.07 -23.35 13.54
C THR A 391 2.67 -22.99 14.06
N GLY A 392 2.42 -21.70 14.32
CA GLY A 392 1.12 -21.17 14.73
C GLY A 392 0.30 -20.62 13.56
N ASP A 393 -0.96 -20.27 13.85
CA ASP A 393 -1.87 -19.66 12.88
C ASP A 393 -1.38 -18.29 12.40
N TYR A 394 -0.63 -17.59 13.26
CA TYR A 394 0.01 -16.30 12.96
C TYR A 394 1.47 -16.29 13.42
N ARG A 395 2.30 -15.48 12.74
CA ARG A 395 3.69 -15.21 13.14
C ARG A 395 3.86 -13.91 13.95
N SER A 396 2.80 -13.12 14.06
CA SER A 396 2.76 -11.80 14.71
C SER A 396 1.53 -11.69 15.61
N ILE A 397 1.71 -11.13 16.81
CA ILE A 397 0.63 -10.82 17.74
C ILE A 397 -0.23 -9.69 17.15
N HIS A 398 0.37 -8.68 16.53
CA HIS A 398 -0.36 -7.61 15.84
C HIS A 398 -1.34 -8.15 14.79
N ALA A 399 -0.90 -9.12 13.99
CA ALA A 399 -1.75 -9.74 12.99
C ALA A 399 -2.89 -10.55 13.61
N ALA A 400 -2.62 -11.32 14.67
CA ALA A 400 -3.64 -12.08 15.39
C ALA A 400 -4.68 -11.16 16.06
N VAL A 401 -4.26 -10.02 16.62
CA VAL A 401 -5.16 -9.00 17.19
C VAL A 401 -6.07 -8.40 16.11
N GLY A 402 -5.53 -8.10 14.93
CA GLY A 402 -6.34 -7.61 13.81
C GLY A 402 -7.38 -8.62 13.33
N ALA A 403 -7.01 -9.90 13.24
CA ALA A 403 -7.97 -10.95 12.91
C ALA A 403 -9.05 -11.08 13.99
N ALA A 404 -8.67 -11.02 15.26
CA ALA A 404 -9.61 -11.04 16.38
C ALA A 404 -10.58 -9.85 16.37
N SER A 405 -10.11 -8.63 16.04
CA SER A 405 -10.94 -7.43 16.00
C SER A 405 -12.00 -7.43 14.88
N ARG A 406 -11.85 -8.33 13.90
CA ARG A 406 -12.81 -8.50 12.79
C ARG A 406 -13.67 -9.75 12.94
N SER A 407 -13.43 -10.55 13.99
CA SER A 407 -14.18 -11.76 14.26
C SER A 407 -15.54 -11.45 14.90
N THR A 408 -16.53 -12.29 14.61
CA THR A 408 -17.90 -12.11 15.13
C THR A 408 -18.09 -12.57 16.57
N HIS A 409 -17.02 -13.09 17.17
CA HIS A 409 -16.98 -13.66 18.50
C HIS A 409 -15.67 -13.31 19.19
N THR A 410 -15.67 -13.43 20.51
CA THR A 410 -14.44 -13.32 21.30
C THR A 410 -13.41 -14.37 20.87
N VAL A 411 -12.15 -13.95 20.82
CA VAL A 411 -10.99 -14.77 20.45
C VAL A 411 -10.02 -14.86 21.63
N GLU A 412 -9.40 -16.03 21.79
CA GLU A 412 -8.27 -16.26 22.68
C GLU A 412 -6.99 -16.42 21.83
N ILE A 413 -6.03 -15.52 22.01
CA ILE A 413 -4.72 -15.57 21.37
C ILE A 413 -3.74 -16.26 22.31
N VAL A 414 -3.24 -17.43 21.92
CA VAL A 414 -2.25 -18.21 22.68
C VAL A 414 -0.87 -18.02 22.04
N VAL A 415 0.03 -17.37 22.76
CA VAL A 415 1.36 -16.99 22.26
C VAL A 415 2.41 -18.02 22.70
N GLN A 416 3.10 -18.64 21.75
CA GLN A 416 4.19 -19.58 22.02
C GLN A 416 5.43 -18.86 22.55
N PRO A 417 6.33 -19.56 23.27
CA PRO A 417 7.56 -18.97 23.79
C PRO A 417 8.37 -18.22 22.73
N GLY A 418 8.86 -17.03 23.06
CA GLY A 418 9.61 -16.18 22.15
C GLY A 418 9.69 -14.72 22.58
N THR A 419 10.54 -13.96 21.89
CA THR A 419 10.65 -12.51 22.02
C THR A 419 10.02 -11.85 20.80
N TYR A 420 8.83 -11.30 20.99
CA TYR A 420 8.01 -10.65 19.99
C TYR A 420 8.37 -9.17 19.92
N ARG A 421 9.31 -8.84 19.02
CA ARG A 421 9.67 -7.45 18.76
C ARG A 421 8.69 -6.82 17.77
N GLU A 422 7.58 -6.30 18.27
CA GLU A 422 6.52 -5.66 17.49
C GLU A 422 5.75 -4.64 18.32
N VAL A 423 4.98 -3.79 17.65
CA VAL A 423 4.04 -2.88 18.29
C VAL A 423 2.65 -3.52 18.24
N VAL A 424 1.98 -3.61 19.39
CA VAL A 424 0.63 -4.20 19.48
C VAL A 424 -0.38 -3.13 19.92
N SER A 425 -1.51 -3.04 19.21
CA SER A 425 -2.61 -2.14 19.56
C SER A 425 -3.92 -2.91 19.50
N ILE A 426 -4.62 -2.98 20.63
CA ILE A 426 -5.90 -3.67 20.77
C ILE A 426 -7.00 -2.61 20.65
N TRP A 427 -7.57 -2.51 19.45
CA TRP A 427 -8.53 -1.47 19.06
C TRP A 427 -9.94 -1.72 19.63
N PRO A 428 -10.80 -0.70 19.76
CA PRO A 428 -12.15 -0.82 20.34
C PRO A 428 -13.05 -1.91 19.75
N ASP A 429 -12.81 -2.38 18.51
CA ASP A 429 -13.56 -3.49 17.92
C ASP A 429 -13.10 -4.89 18.43
N ALA A 430 -12.07 -4.96 19.29
CA ALA A 430 -11.50 -6.19 19.84
C ALA A 430 -11.89 -6.44 21.31
N ASP A 431 -13.09 -6.05 21.71
CA ASP A 431 -13.56 -6.20 23.09
C ASP A 431 -13.55 -7.67 23.57
N ARG A 432 -13.25 -7.86 24.86
CA ARG A 432 -13.17 -9.16 25.54
C ARG A 432 -12.06 -10.07 25.02
N LEU A 433 -11.09 -9.54 24.28
CA LEU A 433 -9.93 -10.29 23.77
C LEU A 433 -9.09 -10.83 24.94
N THR A 434 -8.65 -12.09 24.84
CA THR A 434 -7.62 -12.65 25.72
C THR A 434 -6.33 -12.86 24.95
N ILE A 435 -5.20 -12.36 25.46
CA ILE A 435 -3.85 -12.68 24.98
C ILE A 435 -3.11 -13.37 26.12
N ARG A 436 -2.69 -14.62 25.91
CA ARG A 436 -1.97 -15.38 26.94
C ARG A 436 -0.73 -16.10 26.46
N GLY A 437 0.30 -16.17 27.30
CA GLY A 437 1.43 -17.06 27.10
C GLY A 437 1.02 -18.53 27.20
N ALA A 438 1.59 -19.38 26.34
CA ALA A 438 1.21 -20.78 26.23
C ALA A 438 1.58 -21.63 27.46
N THR A 439 2.66 -21.27 28.17
CA THR A 439 3.26 -22.08 29.23
C THR A 439 2.79 -21.71 30.64
N GLY A 440 2.23 -20.51 30.80
CA GLY A 440 1.90 -19.93 32.10
C GLY A 440 3.08 -19.27 32.83
N ASP A 441 4.29 -19.35 32.27
CA ASP A 441 5.44 -18.59 32.76
C ASP A 441 5.56 -17.28 31.96
N PRO A 442 5.43 -16.09 32.59
CA PRO A 442 5.51 -14.82 31.89
C PRO A 442 6.88 -14.53 31.29
N ALA A 443 7.94 -15.22 31.72
CA ALA A 443 9.28 -15.07 31.15
C ALA A 443 9.42 -15.74 29.77
N ASP A 444 8.55 -16.69 29.42
CA ASP A 444 8.62 -17.40 28.15
C ASP A 444 8.13 -16.56 26.97
N VAL A 445 7.25 -15.58 27.22
CA VAL A 445 6.69 -14.69 26.18
C VAL A 445 7.00 -13.24 26.54
N VAL A 446 7.88 -12.61 25.75
CA VAL A 446 8.23 -11.19 25.92
C VAL A 446 7.76 -10.40 24.70
N ILE A 447 6.88 -9.42 24.91
CA ILE A 447 6.49 -8.44 23.88
C ILE A 447 7.30 -7.18 24.11
N THR A 448 8.11 -6.79 23.12
CA THR A 448 9.12 -5.75 23.30
C THR A 448 9.20 -4.79 22.12
N TYR A 449 9.47 -3.52 22.40
CA TYR A 449 9.86 -2.54 21.39
C TYR A 449 10.57 -1.36 22.05
N ASP A 450 11.43 -0.66 21.32
CA ASP A 450 12.33 0.39 21.83
C ASP A 450 11.99 1.78 21.28
N LYS A 451 10.73 2.19 21.44
CA LYS A 451 10.23 3.52 21.04
C LYS A 451 10.02 4.44 22.22
N SER A 452 10.26 5.73 22.02
CA SER A 452 9.87 6.73 23.01
C SER A 452 8.34 6.85 23.08
N SER A 453 7.78 7.32 24.20
CA SER A 453 6.33 7.54 24.32
C SER A 453 5.80 8.55 23.30
N SER A 454 6.63 9.52 22.89
CA SER A 454 6.34 10.43 21.78
C SER A 454 6.29 9.76 20.42
N GLU A 455 6.83 8.55 20.27
CA GLU A 455 6.80 7.77 19.03
C GLU A 455 5.69 6.74 19.11
N TRP A 456 5.71 5.83 20.10
CA TRP A 456 4.63 4.88 20.39
C TRP A 456 4.92 3.98 21.63
N PRO A 457 3.91 3.56 22.42
CA PRO A 457 4.05 2.47 23.41
C PRO A 457 4.25 1.08 22.77
N THR A 458 4.86 0.14 23.48
CA THR A 458 4.99 -1.27 23.01
C THR A 458 3.62 -1.93 22.86
N VAL A 459 2.77 -1.87 23.90
CA VAL A 459 1.40 -2.38 23.88
C VAL A 459 0.42 -1.27 24.22
N ASN A 460 -0.65 -1.16 23.41
CA ASN A 460 -1.78 -0.27 23.65
C ASN A 460 -3.06 -1.09 23.80
N VAL A 461 -3.82 -0.81 24.85
CA VAL A 461 -5.14 -1.41 25.10
C VAL A 461 -6.19 -0.30 25.02
N PHE A 462 -6.93 -0.26 23.91
CA PHE A 462 -8.03 0.67 23.70
C PHE A 462 -9.41 0.00 23.81
N ALA A 463 -9.46 -1.32 23.63
CA ALA A 463 -10.68 -2.13 23.75
C ALA A 463 -11.05 -2.42 25.20
N ASP A 464 -12.33 -2.69 25.42
CA ASP A 464 -12.87 -3.01 26.73
C ASP A 464 -12.74 -4.52 27.04
N ASP A 465 -12.72 -4.86 28.34
CA ASP A 465 -12.69 -6.21 28.91
C ASP A 465 -11.52 -7.09 28.41
N VAL A 466 -10.38 -6.48 28.07
CA VAL A 466 -9.19 -7.20 27.59
C VAL A 466 -8.49 -7.92 28.74
N THR A 467 -8.08 -9.17 28.52
CA THR A 467 -7.24 -9.93 29.45
C THR A 467 -5.85 -10.17 28.85
N LEU A 468 -4.81 -9.70 29.55
CA LEU A 468 -3.42 -10.07 29.28
C LEU A 468 -2.95 -11.03 30.37
N GLN A 469 -2.43 -12.20 29.97
CA GLN A 469 -2.13 -13.27 30.92
C GLN A 469 -0.78 -13.97 30.66
N SER A 470 0.04 -14.12 31.72
CA SER A 470 1.30 -14.89 31.65
C SER A 470 2.22 -14.45 30.51
N ILE A 471 2.47 -13.14 30.42
CA ILE A 471 3.36 -12.51 29.43
C ILE A 471 4.18 -11.40 30.09
N THR A 472 5.31 -11.07 29.49
CA THR A 472 6.12 -9.90 29.83
C THR A 472 5.94 -8.81 28.78
N LEU A 473 5.72 -7.57 29.21
CA LEU A 473 5.67 -6.38 28.37
C LEU A 473 6.91 -5.53 28.64
N GLU A 474 7.64 -5.15 27.59
CA GLU A 474 8.92 -4.47 27.74
C GLU A 474 9.07 -3.26 26.80
N ASN A 475 9.69 -2.20 27.30
CA ASN A 475 10.28 -1.15 26.48
C ASN A 475 11.70 -0.82 26.98
N PRO A 476 12.76 -1.31 26.32
CA PRO A 476 14.12 -1.20 26.80
C PRO A 476 14.82 0.10 26.36
N LEU A 477 14.09 1.08 25.80
CA LEU A 477 14.70 2.31 25.28
C LEU A 477 15.56 3.00 26.34
N ALA A 478 16.86 3.11 26.06
CA ALA A 478 17.84 3.79 26.90
C ALA A 478 18.61 4.81 26.05
N VAL A 479 18.20 6.08 26.12
CA VAL A 479 18.78 7.20 25.35
C VAL A 479 19.17 8.37 26.26
N ASP A 480 20.10 9.21 25.82
CA ASP A 480 20.54 10.43 26.50
C ASP A 480 20.24 11.67 25.63
N PRO A 481 19.42 12.64 26.09
CA PRO A 481 18.72 12.67 27.38
C PRO A 481 17.61 11.60 27.48
N PRO A 482 17.30 11.11 28.69
CA PRO A 482 16.23 10.13 28.89
C PRO A 482 14.91 10.59 28.28
N LYS A 483 14.28 9.68 27.53
CA LYS A 483 12.91 9.83 27.04
C LYS A 483 12.03 8.80 27.74
N GLN A 484 10.78 9.15 28.00
CA GLN A 484 9.80 8.21 28.53
C GLN A 484 9.61 7.05 27.54
N ALA A 485 9.50 5.84 28.07
CA ALA A 485 9.51 4.59 27.32
C ALA A 485 8.37 3.69 27.82
N LEU A 486 7.19 3.83 27.21
CA LEU A 486 5.99 3.11 27.64
C LEU A 486 6.02 1.66 27.15
N ALA A 487 6.01 0.71 28.07
CA ALA A 487 5.78 -0.70 27.77
C ALA A 487 4.28 -0.99 27.63
N LEU A 488 3.44 -0.32 28.42
CA LEU A 488 1.99 -0.46 28.40
C LEU A 488 1.30 0.90 28.44
N ARG A 489 0.36 1.12 27.53
CA ARG A 489 -0.69 2.15 27.62
C ARG A 489 -2.05 1.46 27.67
N ASP A 490 -2.84 1.74 28.70
CA ASP A 490 -4.17 1.19 28.89
C ASP A 490 -5.21 2.31 29.00
N ALA A 491 -6.15 2.33 28.07
CA ALA A 491 -7.28 3.24 28.02
C ALA A 491 -8.64 2.50 28.02
N GLY A 492 -8.66 1.19 27.81
CA GLY A 492 -9.88 0.38 27.66
C GLY A 492 -10.47 -0.11 28.99
N ALA A 493 -11.79 -0.04 29.17
CA ALA A 493 -12.44 -0.35 30.44
C ALA A 493 -12.38 -1.83 30.79
N GLY A 494 -11.99 -2.18 32.02
CA GLY A 494 -12.00 -3.58 32.46
C GLY A 494 -10.78 -4.41 32.06
N THR A 495 -9.65 -3.77 31.69
CA THR A 495 -8.39 -4.48 31.44
C THR A 495 -7.94 -5.30 32.66
N ASN A 496 -7.68 -6.59 32.46
CA ASN A 496 -7.23 -7.53 33.47
C ASN A 496 -5.80 -8.02 33.18
N LEU A 497 -4.88 -7.80 34.14
CA LEU A 497 -3.48 -8.23 34.06
C LEU A 497 -3.25 -9.42 35.00
N GLU A 498 -3.18 -10.62 34.44
CA GLU A 498 -3.01 -11.85 35.22
C GLU A 498 -1.60 -12.42 35.04
N ASN A 499 -0.78 -12.40 36.10
CA ASN A 499 0.59 -12.92 36.01
C ASN A 499 1.38 -12.21 34.88
N VAL A 500 1.25 -10.88 34.78
CA VAL A 500 1.95 -10.05 33.77
C VAL A 500 3.13 -9.34 34.43
N VAL A 501 4.28 -9.35 33.76
CA VAL A 501 5.46 -8.57 34.16
C VAL A 501 5.59 -7.36 33.23
N VAL A 502 5.82 -6.17 33.77
CA VAL A 502 6.03 -4.95 32.96
C VAL A 502 7.41 -4.37 33.24
N HIS A 503 8.21 -4.21 32.19
CA HIS A 503 9.55 -3.64 32.18
C HIS A 503 9.58 -2.36 31.34
N GLY A 504 9.20 -1.24 31.95
CA GLY A 504 9.12 0.07 31.30
C GLY A 504 8.08 0.95 31.99
N ASP A 505 7.83 2.13 31.45
CA ASP A 505 6.78 3.01 31.95
C ASP A 505 5.39 2.44 31.63
N THR A 506 4.40 2.73 32.48
CA THR A 506 2.99 2.39 32.25
C THR A 506 2.14 3.65 32.31
N LEU A 507 1.19 3.79 31.39
CA LEU A 507 0.20 4.86 31.36
C LEU A 507 -1.20 4.23 31.42
N VAL A 508 -2.01 4.63 32.40
CA VAL A 508 -3.41 4.21 32.55
C VAL A 508 -4.29 5.46 32.44
N GLU A 509 -5.32 5.41 31.58
CA GLU A 509 -6.21 6.52 31.26
C GLU A 509 -7.66 6.20 31.71
N GLY A 510 -8.32 7.14 32.42
CA GLY A 510 -9.72 7.00 32.90
C GLY A 510 -9.95 7.57 34.31
N GLU A 511 -11.17 7.99 34.65
CA GLU A 511 -11.49 8.69 35.92
C GLU A 511 -11.60 7.78 37.17
N ASP A 512 -11.70 6.45 37.03
CA ASP A 512 -11.79 5.50 38.16
C ASP A 512 -11.09 4.17 37.81
N ARG A 513 -9.76 4.12 37.88
CA ARG A 513 -8.99 2.87 37.74
C ARG A 513 -7.80 2.79 38.69
#